data_AF-A0A9E6TYS9-F1
#
_entry.id   AF-A0A9E6TYS9-F1
#
_cell.length_a   1.000
_cell.length_b   1.000
_cell.length_c   1.000
_cell.angle_alpha   90.00
_cell.angle_beta   90.00
_cell.angle_gamma   90.00
#
_symmetry.space_group_name_H-M   'P 1'
#
loop_
_entity.id
_entity.type
_entity.pdbx_description
1 polymer ?
#
loop_
_entity_poly.entity_id
_entity_poly.type
_entity_poly.pdbx_seq_one_letter_code
_entity_poly.pdbx_strand_id
1 'polypeptide(L)'
;MTVIASYNPAGCAIVIADTLINGPVGEAGPPQTVLPTLGNVSNFFSGSWAINKSSQKVCIITDYCALAWADSQLQARHFITRLRRLSGRIRITRDVMKKLFDKLGTHELQLAGAILEEDQLHTFSIGCEQFECPILGEVHCGGSGASVVHDFAPIMQSIAPAPPGEDEISAYAASIALTQVAHLLNAEFRKGDSADSLLEFFGGGYEMAVFYDGRFHKLSANFVFLDISINPMSRTLRVGNPKLIIAQTYCGDTLKYEAIVPKSAEEDEVTRHDHIEIPPFAHPSARKGDPSMQEDINWGCFVFVDNFKHGGAALASIIVRSQTPPIEYRVTDGQLTFEYSESAGRQISAYINAHYL
;
A
#
# COMPACT_ATOMS: atom_id res chain seq x y z
N MET A 1 2.33 12.43 11.79
CA MET A 1 2.03 11.01 12.11
C MET A 1 1.52 10.32 10.86
N THR A 2 2.26 9.32 10.38
CA THR A 2 2.26 8.77 9.02
C THR A 2 3.30 7.64 9.00
N VAL A 3 3.23 6.72 8.05
CA VAL A 3 4.38 5.91 7.62
C VAL A 3 4.70 6.26 6.18
N ILE A 4 5.96 6.57 5.91
CA ILE A 4 6.51 6.69 4.56
C ILE A 4 7.75 5.83 4.44
N ALA A 5 7.97 5.25 3.27
CA ALA A 5 9.17 4.48 2.99
C ALA A 5 9.57 4.50 1.52
N SER A 6 10.84 4.24 1.26
CA SER A 6 11.36 3.89 -0.06
C SER A 6 12.38 2.76 0.04
N TYR A 7 12.37 1.86 -0.94
CA TYR A 7 13.25 0.69 -1.02
C TYR A 7 13.92 0.61 -2.39
N ASN A 8 15.03 -0.12 -2.48
CA ASN A 8 15.70 -0.40 -3.75
C ASN A 8 16.03 -1.90 -3.93
N PRO A 9 15.04 -2.81 -3.82
CA PRO A 9 15.28 -4.24 -4.01
C PRO A 9 15.76 -4.54 -5.43
N ALA A 10 16.90 -5.21 -5.55
CA ALA A 10 17.49 -5.61 -6.82
C ALA A 10 17.61 -4.44 -7.85
N GLY A 11 17.81 -3.21 -7.37
CA GLY A 11 17.95 -2.02 -8.23
C GLY A 11 16.63 -1.43 -8.76
N CYS A 12 15.47 -1.90 -8.29
CA CYS A 12 14.17 -1.30 -8.59
C CYS A 12 13.61 -0.55 -7.39
N ALA A 13 13.16 0.68 -7.62
CA ALA A 13 12.69 1.54 -6.56
C ALA A 13 11.21 1.37 -6.28
N ILE A 14 10.91 1.37 -4.99
CA ILE A 14 9.57 1.36 -4.42
C ILE A 14 9.43 2.60 -3.55
N VAL A 15 8.25 3.22 -3.55
CA VAL A 15 7.85 4.28 -2.62
C VAL A 15 6.48 3.94 -2.04
N ILE A 16 6.34 3.97 -0.71
CA ILE A 16 5.10 3.58 -0.01
C ILE A 16 4.71 4.67 0.99
N ALA A 17 3.41 4.86 1.19
CA ALA A 17 2.89 5.65 2.29
C ALA A 17 1.51 5.16 2.76
N ASP A 18 1.14 5.46 4.00
CA ASP A 18 -0.25 5.39 4.42
C ASP A 18 -1.06 6.61 3.96
N THR A 19 -2.39 6.49 4.01
CA THR A 19 -3.30 7.55 3.56
C THR A 19 -3.92 8.36 4.70
N LEU A 20 -3.73 7.97 5.97
CA LEU A 20 -4.39 8.59 7.11
C LEU A 20 -3.94 10.03 7.34
N ILE A 21 -4.88 10.94 7.57
CA ILE A 21 -4.61 12.28 8.11
C ILE A 21 -5.34 12.40 9.44
N ASN A 22 -4.57 12.61 10.50
CA ASN A 22 -5.07 12.82 11.85
C ASN A 22 -4.93 14.30 12.24
N GLY A 23 -5.77 14.74 13.16
CA GLY A 23 -5.73 16.12 13.63
C GLY A 23 -6.65 16.37 14.81
N PRO A 24 -6.67 17.60 15.34
CA PRO A 24 -7.53 17.94 16.45
C PRO A 24 -9.01 17.87 16.04
N VAL A 25 -9.85 17.46 16.99
CA VAL A 25 -11.31 17.47 16.85
C VAL A 25 -11.80 18.92 16.91
N GLY A 26 -12.53 19.34 15.87
CA GLY A 26 -13.16 20.65 15.84
C GLY A 26 -14.43 20.71 16.69
N GLU A 27 -15.00 21.91 16.86
CA GLU A 27 -16.26 22.12 17.61
C GLU A 27 -17.44 21.31 17.07
N ALA A 28 -17.43 20.98 15.78
CA ALA A 28 -18.44 20.16 15.11
C ALA A 28 -18.32 18.65 15.41
N GLY A 29 -17.33 18.22 16.20
CA GLY A 29 -17.05 16.82 16.49
C GLY A 29 -16.09 16.17 15.48
N PRO A 30 -15.76 14.88 15.67
CA PRO A 30 -14.88 14.16 14.76
C PRO A 30 -15.56 13.98 13.39
N PRO A 31 -14.82 14.18 12.29
CA PRO A 31 -15.39 13.98 10.97
C PRO A 31 -15.72 12.51 10.72
N GLN A 32 -16.73 12.27 9.88
CA GLN A 32 -17.06 10.93 9.43
C GLN A 32 -16.05 10.49 8.37
N THR A 33 -15.06 9.70 8.81
CA THR A 33 -14.10 9.06 7.92
C THR A 33 -14.39 7.57 7.82
N VAL A 34 -14.25 7.03 6.61
CA VAL A 34 -14.37 5.59 6.33
C VAL A 34 -12.99 5.07 5.91
N LEU A 35 -12.55 3.97 6.52
CA LEU A 35 -11.30 3.28 6.19
C LEU A 35 -11.59 1.96 5.47
N PRO A 36 -10.74 1.52 4.53
CA PRO A 36 -10.98 0.29 3.78
C PRO A 36 -10.98 -0.97 4.66
N THR A 37 -10.24 -0.97 5.76
CA THR A 37 -10.15 -2.10 6.70
C THR A 37 -11.29 -2.10 7.71
N LEU A 38 -11.62 -0.95 8.30
CA LEU A 38 -12.54 -0.86 9.45
C LEU A 38 -13.93 -0.26 9.15
N GLY A 39 -14.13 0.38 8.00
CA GLY A 39 -15.36 1.11 7.71
C GLY A 39 -15.38 2.44 8.44
N ASN A 40 -16.54 2.84 8.97
CA ASN A 40 -16.69 4.11 9.69
C ASN A 40 -15.90 4.13 11.01
N VAL A 41 -15.00 5.10 11.15
CA VAL A 41 -14.10 5.26 12.31
C VAL A 41 -14.33 6.57 13.08
N SER A 42 -15.51 7.19 12.96
CA SER A 42 -15.80 8.49 13.59
C SER A 42 -15.62 8.49 15.12
N ASN A 43 -15.77 7.32 15.76
CA ASN A 43 -15.68 7.15 17.21
C ASN A 43 -14.44 6.37 17.65
N PHE A 44 -13.45 6.20 16.77
CA PHE A 44 -12.26 5.39 17.05
C PHE A 44 -11.43 5.96 18.20
N PHE A 45 -11.24 7.28 18.24
CA PHE A 45 -10.53 7.97 19.31
C PHE A 45 -11.51 8.66 20.26
N SER A 46 -11.29 8.49 21.57
CA SER A 46 -11.91 9.32 22.59
C SER A 46 -10.98 10.48 22.94
N GLY A 47 -11.34 11.72 22.57
CA GLY A 47 -10.59 12.90 23.02
C GLY A 47 -10.56 14.05 22.03
N SER A 48 -9.49 14.86 22.13
CA SER A 48 -9.27 16.06 21.32
C SER A 48 -8.62 15.79 19.96
N TRP A 49 -8.37 14.52 19.60
CA TRP A 49 -7.73 14.12 18.35
C TRP A 49 -8.56 13.04 17.66
N ALA A 50 -8.64 13.09 16.33
CA ALA A 50 -9.40 12.14 15.53
C ALA A 50 -8.77 11.86 14.16
N ILE A 51 -9.29 10.80 13.53
CA ILE A 51 -9.04 10.51 12.12
C ILE A 51 -9.84 11.51 11.29
N ASN A 52 -9.13 12.48 10.69
CA ASN A 52 -9.78 13.61 10.04
C ASN A 52 -10.26 13.29 8.62
N LYS A 53 -9.42 12.63 7.84
CA LYS A 53 -9.68 12.27 6.44
C LYS A 53 -8.57 11.35 5.93
N SER A 54 -8.74 10.89 4.69
CA SER A 54 -7.65 10.28 3.93
C SER A 54 -7.05 11.27 2.92
N SER A 55 -5.75 11.14 2.65
CA SER A 55 -5.00 11.93 1.67
C SER A 55 -3.95 11.05 1.03
N GLN A 56 -3.75 11.22 -0.28
CA GLN A 56 -2.56 10.66 -0.92
C GLN A 56 -1.32 11.37 -0.35
N LYS A 57 -0.28 10.60 -0.05
CA LYS A 57 1.05 11.01 0.37
C LYS A 57 2.14 10.60 -0.62
N VAL A 58 1.98 9.54 -1.40
CA VAL A 58 2.85 9.20 -2.53
C VAL A 58 2.53 10.10 -3.72
N CYS A 59 3.56 10.81 -4.19
CA CYS A 59 3.49 11.78 -5.25
C CYS A 59 4.51 11.44 -6.34
N ILE A 60 4.02 11.12 -7.53
CA ILE A 60 4.84 11.11 -8.74
C ILE A 60 5.03 12.57 -9.17
N ILE A 61 6.28 13.01 -9.22
CA ILE A 61 6.69 14.38 -9.57
C ILE A 61 6.98 14.47 -11.06
N THR A 62 7.68 13.46 -11.57
CA THR A 62 7.95 13.21 -12.99
C THR A 62 7.93 11.70 -13.21
N ASP A 63 7.96 11.26 -14.46
CA ASP A 63 8.12 9.83 -14.78
C ASP A 63 9.37 9.22 -14.14
N TYR A 64 10.38 10.02 -13.82
CA TYR A 64 11.66 9.60 -13.25
C TYR A 64 11.83 9.96 -11.77
N CYS A 65 10.79 10.45 -11.08
CA CYS A 65 10.91 10.89 -9.69
C CYS A 65 9.58 10.72 -8.94
N ALA A 66 9.60 9.93 -7.87
CA ALA A 66 8.49 9.76 -6.95
C ALA A 66 8.95 9.96 -5.51
N LEU A 67 8.07 10.47 -4.66
CA LEU A 67 8.33 10.65 -3.24
C LEU A 67 7.07 10.50 -2.41
N ALA A 68 7.23 10.16 -1.15
CA ALA A 68 6.22 10.19 -0.12
C ALA A 68 6.56 11.29 0.90
N TRP A 69 5.55 11.83 1.58
CA TRP A 69 5.73 12.87 2.59
C TRP A 69 5.07 12.52 3.92
N ALA A 70 5.67 12.99 5.01
CA ALA A 70 5.11 12.91 6.37
C ALA A 70 5.20 14.27 7.07
N ASP A 71 4.54 14.35 8.23
CA ASP A 71 4.40 15.52 9.08
C ASP A 71 3.54 16.65 8.49
N SER A 72 4.12 17.82 8.20
CA SER A 72 3.32 19.01 7.87
C SER A 72 2.72 18.94 6.48
N GLN A 73 1.41 18.68 6.40
CA GLN A 73 0.64 18.66 5.15
C GLN A 73 0.80 19.96 4.34
N LEU A 74 0.82 21.11 5.02
CA LEU A 74 0.97 22.40 4.37
C LEU A 74 2.36 22.55 3.72
N GLN A 75 3.42 22.19 4.44
CA GLN A 75 4.79 22.25 3.93
C GLN A 75 5.00 21.25 2.79
N ALA A 76 4.49 20.03 2.92
CA ALA A 76 4.52 19.03 1.86
C ALA A 76 3.85 19.55 0.59
N ARG A 77 2.68 20.20 0.70
CA ARG A 77 1.96 20.77 -0.44
C ARG A 77 2.77 21.88 -1.11
N HIS A 78 3.38 22.77 -0.34
CA HIS A 78 4.25 23.82 -0.88
C HIS A 78 5.48 23.25 -1.58
N PHE A 79 6.16 22.27 -0.97
CA PHE A 79 7.33 21.61 -1.54
C PHE A 79 6.99 20.92 -2.85
N ILE A 80 5.98 20.04 -2.86
CA ILE A 80 5.59 19.25 -4.04
C ILE A 80 5.10 20.14 -5.18
N THR A 81 4.28 21.15 -4.88
CA THR A 81 3.80 22.10 -5.90
C THR A 81 4.97 22.85 -6.54
N ARG A 82 5.94 23.30 -5.73
CA ARG A 82 7.11 24.02 -6.23
C ARG A 82 8.04 23.11 -7.00
N LEU A 83 8.23 21.87 -6.56
CA LEU A 83 9.04 20.86 -7.24
C LEU A 83 8.45 20.51 -8.61
N ARG A 84 7.13 20.30 -8.72
CA ARG A 84 6.44 20.10 -10.01
C ARG A 84 6.56 21.30 -10.95
N ARG A 85 6.48 22.53 -10.42
CA ARG A 85 6.71 23.73 -11.23
C ARG A 85 8.15 23.79 -11.76
N LEU A 86 9.13 23.34 -10.97
CA LEU A 86 10.52 23.26 -11.39
C LEU A 86 10.74 22.15 -12.41
N SER A 87 10.09 21.00 -12.26
CA SER A 87 10.26 19.86 -13.17
C SER A 87 9.81 20.17 -14.60
N GLY A 88 8.86 21.09 -14.78
CA GLY A 88 8.48 21.61 -16.10
C GLY A 88 9.52 22.54 -16.75
N ARG A 89 10.64 22.83 -16.08
CA ARG A 89 11.68 23.79 -16.55
C ARG A 89 13.09 23.20 -16.52
N ILE A 90 13.37 22.34 -15.56
CA ILE A 90 14.68 21.73 -15.34
C ILE A 90 14.50 20.25 -14.99
N ARG A 91 15.53 19.44 -15.27
CA ARG A 91 15.61 18.08 -14.74
C ARG A 91 15.67 18.14 -13.22
N ILE A 92 14.83 17.35 -12.54
CA ILE A 92 14.91 17.20 -11.09
C ILE A 92 16.07 16.28 -10.77
N THR A 93 16.86 16.69 -9.77
CA THR A 93 18.02 15.97 -9.23
C THR A 93 17.94 15.98 -7.71
N ARG A 94 18.71 15.12 -7.04
CA ARG A 94 18.78 15.14 -5.56
C ARG A 94 19.25 16.50 -5.03
N ASP A 95 20.20 17.12 -5.73
CA ASP A 95 20.69 18.46 -5.43
C ASP A 95 19.62 19.55 -5.55
N VAL A 96 18.77 19.49 -6.59
CA VAL A 96 17.66 20.44 -6.76
C VAL A 96 16.65 20.26 -5.62
N MET A 97 16.34 19.02 -5.24
CA MET A 97 15.43 18.72 -4.13
C MET A 97 15.99 19.24 -2.80
N LYS A 98 17.26 18.97 -2.50
CA LYS A 98 17.92 19.46 -1.29
C LYS A 98 17.94 20.98 -1.23
N LYS A 99 18.38 21.66 -2.29
CA LYS A 99 18.36 23.13 -2.37
C LYS A 99 16.97 23.72 -2.24
N LEU A 100 15.94 23.02 -2.73
CA LEU A 100 14.55 23.44 -2.57
C LEU A 100 14.10 23.30 -1.12
N PHE A 101 14.44 22.18 -0.48
CA PHE A 101 14.11 21.90 0.91
C PHE A 101 14.78 22.92 1.85
N ASP A 102 16.08 23.15 1.68
CA ASP A 102 16.86 24.12 2.47
C ASP A 102 16.26 25.54 2.36
N LYS A 103 15.76 25.91 1.18
CA LYS A 103 15.10 27.20 0.94
C LYS A 103 13.74 27.34 1.61
N LEU A 104 13.05 26.24 1.90
CA LEU A 104 11.81 26.30 2.69
C LEU A 104 12.12 26.55 4.18
N GLY A 105 13.32 26.19 4.64
CA GLY A 105 13.77 26.44 6.01
C GLY A 105 12.91 25.75 7.06
N THR A 106 12.27 24.64 6.71
CA THR A 106 11.38 23.88 7.62
C THR A 106 12.04 22.58 8.06
N HIS A 107 11.87 22.25 9.33
CA HIS A 107 12.27 20.97 9.92
C HIS A 107 11.07 20.03 10.12
N GLU A 108 9.86 20.46 9.74
CA GLU A 108 8.60 19.74 9.96
C GLU A 108 8.11 19.03 8.68
N LEU A 109 9.05 18.57 7.86
CA LEU A 109 8.75 17.82 6.64
C LEU A 109 9.76 16.69 6.50
N GLN A 110 9.23 15.48 6.43
CA GLN A 110 9.99 14.28 6.13
C GLN A 110 9.62 13.77 4.74
N LEU A 111 10.63 13.33 3.99
CA LEU A 111 10.48 12.82 2.62
C LEU A 111 11.27 11.52 2.45
N ALA A 112 10.65 10.51 1.87
CA ALA A 112 11.30 9.30 1.39
C ALA A 112 10.90 9.11 -0.07
N GLY A 113 11.84 8.79 -0.95
CA GLY A 113 11.53 8.75 -2.37
C GLY A 113 12.60 8.09 -3.21
N ALA A 114 12.39 8.13 -4.51
CA ALA A 114 13.31 7.58 -5.48
C ALA A 114 13.36 8.42 -6.77
N ILE A 115 14.51 8.40 -7.43
CA ILE A 115 14.80 9.20 -8.61
C ILE A 115 15.75 8.49 -9.56
N LEU A 116 15.47 8.56 -10.86
CA LEU A 116 16.38 8.12 -11.92
C LEU A 116 17.30 9.28 -12.32
N GLU A 117 18.56 9.19 -11.92
CA GLU A 117 19.61 10.18 -12.14
C GLU A 117 20.81 9.48 -12.77
N GLU A 118 21.33 10.01 -13.89
CA GLU A 118 22.49 9.40 -14.59
C GLU A 118 22.32 7.91 -14.93
N ASP A 119 21.11 7.53 -15.36
CA ASP A 119 20.72 6.16 -15.71
C ASP A 119 20.77 5.17 -14.53
N GLN A 120 20.88 5.68 -13.31
CA GLN A 120 20.82 4.91 -12.08
C GLN A 120 19.63 5.32 -11.22
N LEU A 121 18.98 4.32 -10.67
CA LEU A 121 17.85 4.52 -9.78
C LEU A 121 18.36 4.62 -8.35
N HIS A 122 18.13 5.79 -7.74
CA HIS A 122 18.53 6.06 -6.37
C HIS A 122 17.30 6.26 -5.51
N THR A 123 17.28 5.60 -4.36
CA THR A 123 16.45 6.00 -3.24
C THR A 123 17.08 7.18 -2.50
N PHE A 124 16.26 7.95 -1.81
CA PHE A 124 16.73 9.09 -1.02
C PHE A 124 15.77 9.41 0.11
N SER A 125 16.26 10.18 1.09
CA SER A 125 15.41 10.79 2.09
C SER A 125 15.84 12.19 2.54
N ILE A 126 14.90 12.89 3.15
CA ILE A 126 15.13 14.14 3.88
C ILE A 126 14.40 14.04 5.22
N GLY A 127 15.14 14.15 6.33
CA GLY A 127 14.57 14.08 7.68
C GLY A 127 14.09 12.68 8.11
N CYS A 128 14.41 11.63 7.36
CA CYS A 128 14.03 10.25 7.65
C CYS A 128 15.23 9.41 8.10
N GLU A 129 14.93 8.24 8.67
CA GLU A 129 15.93 7.21 8.99
C GLU A 129 16.38 6.48 7.72
N GLN A 130 17.56 5.88 7.79
CA GLN A 130 18.13 5.05 6.72
C GLN A 130 18.80 3.81 7.30
N PHE A 131 18.62 2.67 6.62
CA PHE A 131 19.36 1.44 6.89
C PHE A 131 19.47 0.57 5.63
N GLU A 132 20.34 -0.43 5.67
CA GLU A 132 20.52 -1.40 4.59
C GLU A 132 19.87 -2.74 4.96
N CYS A 133 19.20 -3.37 4.01
CA CYS A 133 18.65 -4.71 4.15
C CYS A 133 19.00 -5.55 2.91
N PRO A 134 19.56 -6.76 3.04
CA PRO A 134 19.96 -7.58 1.89
C PRO A 134 18.83 -7.84 0.87
N ILE A 135 17.58 -7.90 1.33
CA ILE A 135 16.42 -8.17 0.49
C ILE A 135 15.78 -6.88 -0.03
N LEU A 136 15.70 -5.83 0.79
CA LEU A 136 15.03 -4.57 0.44
C LEU A 136 15.97 -3.55 -0.22
N GLY A 137 17.29 -3.79 -0.19
CA GLY A 137 18.32 -2.84 -0.59
C GLY A 137 18.46 -1.69 0.41
N GLU A 138 18.76 -0.51 -0.12
CA GLU A 138 18.77 0.74 0.64
C GLU A 138 17.33 1.08 1.05
N VAL A 139 17.12 1.25 2.36
CA VAL A 139 15.81 1.56 2.94
C VAL A 139 15.86 2.95 3.55
N HIS A 140 14.87 3.78 3.21
CA HIS A 140 14.60 5.00 3.95
C HIS A 140 13.16 4.99 4.45
N CYS A 141 12.96 5.40 5.70
CA CYS A 141 11.63 5.40 6.31
C CYS A 141 11.46 6.54 7.31
N GLY A 142 10.23 7.05 7.40
CA GLY A 142 9.90 8.18 8.26
C GLY A 142 8.44 8.18 8.71
N GLY A 143 8.12 9.19 9.50
CA GLY A 143 6.87 9.35 10.22
C GLY A 143 6.81 8.50 11.50
N SER A 144 5.69 8.61 12.22
CA SER A 144 5.47 7.87 13.47
C SER A 144 5.45 6.35 13.28
N GLY A 145 5.05 5.87 12.10
CA GLY A 145 5.00 4.44 11.80
C GLY A 145 6.29 3.88 11.21
N ALA A 146 7.44 4.56 11.29
CA ALA A 146 8.70 4.06 10.72
C ALA A 146 9.14 2.70 11.32
N SER A 147 8.77 2.41 12.57
CA SER A 147 9.03 1.14 13.25
C SER A 147 8.52 -0.08 12.47
N VAL A 148 7.37 0.01 11.81
CA VAL A 148 6.81 -1.13 11.05
C VAL A 148 7.65 -1.49 9.83
N VAL A 149 8.47 -0.55 9.34
CA VAL A 149 9.43 -0.81 8.25
C VAL A 149 10.63 -1.61 8.77
N HIS A 150 11.09 -1.28 9.97
CA HIS A 150 12.12 -2.06 10.67
C HIS A 150 11.64 -3.48 10.97
N ASP A 151 10.38 -3.64 11.41
CA ASP A 151 9.79 -4.95 11.69
C ASP A 151 9.58 -5.80 10.43
N PHE A 152 9.37 -5.16 9.28
CA PHE A 152 9.19 -5.85 8.00
C PHE A 152 10.50 -6.41 7.43
N ALA A 153 11.63 -5.75 7.64
CA ALA A 153 12.93 -6.20 7.15
C ALA A 153 13.31 -7.63 7.58
N PRO A 154 13.25 -8.03 8.87
CA PRO A 154 13.57 -9.39 9.30
C PRO A 154 12.56 -10.43 8.78
N ILE A 155 11.29 -10.05 8.61
CA ILE A 155 10.28 -10.93 7.98
C ILE A 155 10.74 -11.30 6.57
N MET A 156 11.11 -10.31 5.76
CA MET A 156 11.58 -10.53 4.39
C MET A 156 12.88 -11.32 4.33
N GLN A 157 13.80 -11.10 5.27
CA GLN A 157 15.02 -11.90 5.39
C GLN A 157 14.72 -13.37 5.73
N SER A 158 13.71 -13.63 6.57
CA SER A 158 13.31 -14.99 6.94
C SER A 158 12.67 -15.76 5.78
N ILE A 159 11.94 -15.06 4.90
CA ILE A 159 11.37 -15.63 3.67
C ILE A 159 12.49 -15.98 2.69
N ALA A 160 13.58 -15.20 2.69
CA ALA A 160 14.76 -15.39 1.85
C ALA A 160 14.40 -15.65 0.38
N PRO A 161 13.62 -14.76 -0.26
CA PRO A 161 13.18 -14.98 -1.63
C PRO A 161 14.41 -15.10 -2.56
N ALA A 162 14.30 -15.96 -3.56
CA ALA A 162 15.33 -16.09 -4.57
C ALA A 162 15.54 -14.74 -5.28
N PRO A 163 16.79 -14.37 -5.62
CA PRO A 163 17.04 -13.18 -6.43
C PRO A 163 16.27 -13.27 -7.76
N PRO A 164 15.62 -12.19 -8.21
CA PRO A 164 14.90 -12.20 -9.48
C PRO A 164 15.85 -12.25 -10.68
N GLY A 165 15.39 -12.81 -11.80
CA GLY A 165 16.02 -12.56 -13.09
C GLY A 165 15.88 -11.08 -13.52
N GLU A 166 16.70 -10.61 -14.47
CA GLU A 166 16.67 -9.22 -14.94
C GLU A 166 15.27 -8.77 -15.40
N ASP A 167 14.56 -9.64 -16.12
CA ASP A 167 13.20 -9.37 -16.64
C ASP A 167 12.12 -9.39 -15.54
N GLU A 168 12.45 -9.84 -14.32
CA GLU A 168 11.51 -10.03 -13.21
C GLU A 168 11.67 -8.98 -12.11
N ILE A 169 12.71 -8.16 -12.16
CA ILE A 169 13.08 -7.17 -11.12
C ILE A 169 11.88 -6.28 -10.74
N SER A 170 11.15 -5.75 -11.71
CA SER A 170 9.99 -4.90 -11.46
C SER A 170 8.82 -5.66 -10.82
N ALA A 171 8.59 -6.90 -11.22
CA ALA A 171 7.53 -7.74 -10.64
C ALA A 171 7.89 -8.16 -9.21
N TYR A 172 9.17 -8.42 -8.96
CA TYR A 172 9.72 -8.69 -7.63
C TYR A 172 9.54 -7.49 -6.69
N ALA A 173 9.90 -6.28 -7.15
CA ALA A 173 9.70 -5.06 -6.38
C ALA A 173 8.21 -4.79 -6.08
N ALA A 174 7.34 -4.93 -7.08
CA ALA A 174 5.89 -4.81 -6.87
C ALA A 174 5.38 -5.84 -5.85
N SER A 175 5.88 -7.08 -5.89
CA SER A 175 5.50 -8.12 -4.94
C SER A 175 5.92 -7.78 -3.52
N ILE A 176 7.12 -7.25 -3.30
CA ILE A 176 7.57 -6.78 -1.98
C ILE A 176 6.65 -5.67 -1.45
N ALA A 177 6.34 -4.68 -2.28
CA ALA A 177 5.46 -3.58 -1.89
C ALA A 177 4.06 -4.08 -1.49
N LEU A 178 3.49 -4.96 -2.31
CA LEU A 178 2.18 -5.58 -2.07
C LEU A 178 2.16 -6.44 -0.82
N THR A 179 3.22 -7.23 -0.59
CA THR A 179 3.36 -8.01 0.65
C THR A 179 3.39 -7.10 1.87
N GLN A 180 4.18 -6.02 1.87
CA GLN A 180 4.19 -5.12 3.01
C GLN A 180 2.82 -4.50 3.28
N VAL A 181 2.15 -3.98 2.25
CA VAL A 181 0.82 -3.40 2.39
C VAL A 181 -0.19 -4.45 2.88
N ALA A 182 -0.11 -5.68 2.40
CA ALA A 182 -0.95 -6.78 2.87
C ALA A 182 -0.76 -7.09 4.36
N HIS A 183 0.49 -7.09 4.85
CA HIS A 183 0.79 -7.26 6.27
C HIS A 183 0.17 -6.13 7.10
N LEU A 184 0.31 -4.88 6.65
CA LEU A 184 -0.23 -3.71 7.35
C LEU A 184 -1.76 -3.70 7.37
N LEU A 185 -2.40 -3.93 6.22
CA LEU A 185 -3.86 -4.03 6.12
C LEU A 185 -4.42 -5.20 6.94
N ASN A 186 -3.74 -6.36 6.97
CA ASN A 186 -4.16 -7.48 7.81
C ASN A 186 -4.08 -7.14 9.30
N ALA A 187 -2.99 -6.48 9.72
CA ALA A 187 -2.81 -6.07 11.11
C ALA A 187 -3.93 -5.12 11.56
N GLU A 188 -4.30 -4.16 10.72
CA GLU A 188 -5.46 -3.29 10.96
C GLU A 188 -6.77 -4.08 11.03
N PHE A 189 -7.07 -4.85 9.99
CA PHE A 189 -8.33 -5.58 9.89
C PHE A 189 -8.56 -6.52 11.07
N ARG A 190 -7.53 -7.27 11.49
CA ARG A 190 -7.65 -8.28 12.55
C ARG A 190 -7.71 -7.67 13.94
N LYS A 191 -7.01 -6.57 14.17
CA LYS A 191 -6.99 -5.92 15.49
C LYS A 191 -8.13 -4.92 15.69
N GLY A 192 -8.77 -4.46 14.61
CA GLY A 192 -9.91 -3.54 14.71
C GLY A 192 -9.53 -2.27 15.46
N ASP A 193 -10.30 -1.95 16.49
CA ASP A 193 -10.09 -0.79 17.37
C ASP A 193 -8.80 -0.87 18.21
N SER A 194 -8.15 -2.04 18.25
CA SER A 194 -6.86 -2.26 18.92
C SER A 194 -5.68 -2.30 17.95
N ALA A 195 -5.86 -1.83 16.71
CA ALA A 195 -4.78 -1.80 15.73
C ALA A 195 -3.70 -0.77 16.11
N ASP A 196 -2.48 -1.24 16.39
CA ASP A 196 -1.35 -0.40 16.79
C ASP A 196 -1.08 0.72 15.78
N SER A 197 -1.19 0.44 14.47
CA SER A 197 -0.99 1.45 13.43
C SER A 197 -1.92 2.64 13.59
N LEU A 198 -3.22 2.35 13.77
CA LEU A 198 -4.23 3.39 13.96
C LEU A 198 -4.03 4.10 15.30
N LEU A 199 -3.74 3.37 16.38
CA LEU A 199 -3.43 3.96 17.69
C LEU A 199 -2.19 4.87 17.67
N GLU A 200 -1.22 4.58 16.80
CA GLU A 200 -0.02 5.38 16.51
C GLU A 200 -0.23 6.38 15.37
N PHE A 201 -1.49 6.60 14.97
CA PHE A 201 -1.95 7.62 14.04
C PHE A 201 -1.34 7.50 12.64
N PHE A 202 -1.18 6.28 12.13
CA PHE A 202 -0.90 5.99 10.72
C PHE A 202 -1.76 4.84 10.20
N GLY A 203 -1.90 4.71 8.88
CA GLY A 203 -2.57 3.58 8.23
C GLY A 203 -3.83 3.97 7.45
N GLY A 204 -4.91 3.22 7.64
CA GLY A 204 -6.23 3.51 7.07
C GLY A 204 -6.30 3.41 5.54
N GLY A 205 -5.44 2.56 4.97
CA GLY A 205 -5.19 2.44 3.54
C GLY A 205 -3.76 2.88 3.20
N TYR A 206 -3.16 2.23 2.21
CA TYR A 206 -1.77 2.43 1.83
C TYR A 206 -1.65 2.58 0.32
N GLU A 207 -0.70 3.35 -0.13
CA GLU A 207 -0.41 3.49 -1.55
C GLU A 207 1.05 3.25 -1.86
N MET A 208 1.29 2.82 -3.09
CA MET A 208 2.59 2.37 -3.55
C MET A 208 2.86 2.96 -4.94
N ALA A 209 4.12 3.32 -5.18
CA ALA A 209 4.66 3.56 -6.51
C ALA A 209 5.90 2.70 -6.75
N VAL A 210 6.03 2.13 -7.95
CA VAL A 210 7.16 1.29 -8.35
C VAL A 210 7.70 1.77 -9.70
N PHE A 211 9.02 1.67 -9.89
CA PHE A 211 9.67 2.02 -11.14
C PHE A 211 9.72 0.82 -12.10
N TYR A 212 9.01 0.91 -13.22
CA TYR A 212 9.03 -0.09 -14.29
C TYR A 212 8.65 0.55 -15.62
N ASP A 213 8.96 -0.11 -16.75
CA ASP A 213 8.74 0.42 -18.10
C ASP A 213 9.29 1.85 -18.29
N GLY A 214 10.43 2.12 -17.65
CA GLY A 214 11.14 3.40 -17.72
C GLY A 214 10.49 4.54 -16.92
N ARG A 215 9.45 4.29 -16.10
CA ARG A 215 8.81 5.34 -15.31
C ARG A 215 8.26 4.85 -13.96
N PHE A 216 7.91 5.78 -13.08
CA PHE A 216 7.14 5.49 -11.89
C PHE A 216 5.66 5.31 -12.21
N HIS A 217 5.10 4.23 -11.66
CA HIS A 217 3.69 3.89 -11.74
C HIS A 217 3.12 3.74 -10.33
N LYS A 218 1.93 4.29 -10.09
CA LYS A 218 1.16 3.90 -8.91
C LYS A 218 0.55 2.52 -9.14
N LEU A 219 0.56 1.68 -8.10
CA LEU A 219 0.07 0.31 -8.19
C LEU A 219 -1.40 0.22 -7.77
N SER A 220 -2.22 -0.32 -8.66
CA SER A 220 -3.56 -0.84 -8.35
C SER A 220 -3.45 -2.31 -7.96
N ALA A 221 -4.20 -2.75 -6.95
CA ALA A 221 -4.21 -4.14 -6.51
C ALA A 221 -5.49 -4.52 -5.78
N ASN A 222 -5.84 -5.80 -5.85
CA ASN A 222 -6.86 -6.40 -5.01
C ASN A 222 -6.19 -7.14 -3.84
N PHE A 223 -6.60 -6.84 -2.62
CA PHE A 223 -6.19 -7.57 -1.41
C PHE A 223 -7.36 -8.44 -0.97
N VAL A 224 -7.15 -9.75 -0.93
CA VAL A 224 -8.17 -10.73 -0.56
C VAL A 224 -7.72 -11.48 0.67
N PHE A 225 -8.41 -11.28 1.79
CA PHE A 225 -8.08 -11.89 3.08
C PHE A 225 -8.90 -13.16 3.27
N LEU A 226 -8.22 -14.29 3.43
CA LEU A 226 -8.80 -15.63 3.50
C LEU A 226 -8.37 -16.30 4.81
N ASP A 227 -9.29 -17.01 5.43
CA ASP A 227 -8.96 -17.93 6.53
C ASP A 227 -8.70 -19.33 5.96
N ILE A 228 -7.61 -19.95 6.41
CA ILE A 228 -7.35 -21.37 6.15
C ILE A 228 -7.58 -22.15 7.44
N SER A 229 -8.26 -23.30 7.32
CA SER A 229 -8.50 -24.22 8.42
C SER A 229 -8.23 -25.67 7.99
N ILE A 230 -7.87 -26.53 8.95
CA ILE A 230 -7.83 -27.98 8.73
C ILE A 230 -9.11 -28.58 9.31
N ASN A 231 -9.81 -29.38 8.51
CA ASN A 231 -10.89 -30.22 9.03
C ASN A 231 -10.28 -31.35 9.89
N PRO A 232 -10.56 -31.42 11.21
CA PRO A 232 -9.92 -32.39 12.10
C PRO A 232 -10.26 -33.86 11.76
N MET A 233 -11.43 -34.11 11.17
CA MET A 233 -11.92 -35.46 10.87
C MET A 233 -11.36 -35.99 9.55
N SER A 234 -11.45 -35.19 8.48
CA SER A 234 -10.97 -35.59 7.15
C SER A 234 -9.49 -35.28 6.93
N ARG A 235 -8.86 -34.49 7.82
CA ARG A 235 -7.51 -33.92 7.65
C ARG A 235 -7.33 -33.15 6.34
N THR A 236 -8.43 -32.65 5.78
CA THR A 236 -8.40 -31.84 4.55
C THR A 236 -8.25 -30.37 4.90
N LEU A 237 -7.40 -29.67 4.16
CA LEU A 237 -7.32 -28.21 4.21
C LEU A 237 -8.55 -27.59 3.56
N ARG A 238 -9.14 -26.58 4.21
CA ARG A 238 -10.25 -25.78 3.69
C ARG A 238 -9.83 -24.32 3.65
N VAL A 239 -9.94 -23.72 2.47
CA VAL A 239 -9.90 -22.27 2.27
C VAL A 239 -11.34 -21.76 2.34
N GLY A 240 -11.62 -20.86 3.27
CA GLY A 240 -12.96 -20.25 3.39
C GLY A 240 -13.22 -19.19 2.32
N ASN A 241 -14.45 -18.66 2.27
CA ASN A 241 -14.73 -17.46 1.49
C ASN A 241 -13.91 -16.26 2.00
N PRO A 242 -13.68 -15.22 1.16
CA PRO A 242 -13.03 -14.00 1.59
C PRO A 242 -13.69 -13.40 2.84
N LYS A 243 -12.88 -12.98 3.81
CA LYS A 243 -13.31 -12.22 4.99
C LYS A 243 -13.33 -10.73 4.73
N LEU A 244 -12.46 -10.27 3.85
CA LEU A 244 -12.34 -8.89 3.42
C LEU A 244 -11.76 -8.89 2.01
N ILE A 245 -12.35 -8.08 1.13
CA ILE A 245 -11.80 -7.74 -0.17
C ILE A 245 -11.57 -6.23 -0.16
N ILE A 246 -10.35 -5.80 -0.48
CA ILE A 246 -10.03 -4.40 -0.73
C ILE A 246 -9.52 -4.28 -2.16
N ALA A 247 -10.29 -3.65 -3.03
CA ALA A 247 -9.83 -3.26 -4.36
C ALA A 247 -9.29 -1.82 -4.29
N GLN A 248 -7.99 -1.68 -4.48
CA GLN A 248 -7.30 -0.40 -4.58
C GLN A 248 -7.05 -0.09 -6.06
N THR A 249 -7.64 0.98 -6.57
CA THR A 249 -7.51 1.37 -7.98
C THR A 249 -7.23 2.86 -8.15
N TYR A 250 -6.72 3.24 -9.31
CA TYR A 250 -6.55 4.64 -9.70
C TYR A 250 -7.45 4.96 -10.89
N CYS A 251 -8.28 5.98 -10.75
CA CYS A 251 -9.09 6.55 -11.83
C CYS A 251 -8.54 7.94 -12.16
N GLY A 252 -7.68 8.02 -13.18
CA GLY A 252 -6.81 9.18 -13.36
C GLY A 252 -5.85 9.29 -12.18
N ASP A 253 -5.82 10.44 -11.51
CA ASP A 253 -4.98 10.65 -10.32
C ASP A 253 -5.72 10.46 -8.99
N THR A 254 -6.99 10.07 -9.03
CA THR A 254 -7.79 9.79 -7.83
C THR A 254 -7.60 8.35 -7.42
N LEU A 255 -7.18 8.14 -6.18
CA LEU A 255 -7.10 6.83 -5.55
C LEU A 255 -8.50 6.42 -5.07
N LYS A 256 -8.91 5.21 -5.39
CA LYS A 256 -10.20 4.64 -4.99
C LYS A 256 -9.97 3.34 -4.23
N TYR A 257 -10.73 3.17 -3.15
CA TYR A 257 -10.91 1.88 -2.52
C TYR A 257 -12.36 1.44 -2.65
N GLU A 258 -12.54 0.17 -2.96
CA GLU A 258 -13.78 -0.56 -2.73
C GLU A 258 -13.49 -1.65 -1.71
N ALA A 259 -14.22 -1.63 -0.59
CA ALA A 259 -14.03 -2.59 0.49
C ALA A 259 -15.32 -3.40 0.71
N ILE A 260 -15.20 -4.72 0.68
CA ILE A 260 -16.32 -5.65 0.85
C ILE A 260 -16.04 -6.58 2.03
N VAL A 261 -16.97 -6.65 2.97
CA VAL A 261 -16.93 -7.56 4.12
C VAL A 261 -18.14 -8.48 4.08
N PRO A 262 -17.96 -9.76 3.73
CA PRO A 262 -19.00 -10.77 3.87
C PRO A 262 -19.35 -11.01 5.34
N LYS A 263 -20.59 -11.42 5.59
CA LYS A 263 -21.13 -11.69 6.93
C LYS A 263 -20.43 -12.85 7.61
N SER A 264 -20.08 -13.88 6.85
CA SER A 264 -19.32 -15.02 7.34
C SER A 264 -18.49 -15.64 6.21
N ALA A 265 -17.68 -16.65 6.54
CA ALA A 265 -16.94 -17.39 5.51
C ALA A 265 -17.81 -18.40 4.74
N GLU A 266 -19.09 -18.52 5.08
CA GLU A 266 -20.02 -19.50 4.52
C GLU A 266 -21.29 -18.85 3.95
N GLU A 267 -21.48 -17.55 4.18
CA GLU A 267 -22.63 -16.77 3.70
C GLU A 267 -22.15 -15.73 2.69
N ASP A 268 -22.89 -15.61 1.59
CA ASP A 268 -22.63 -14.62 0.54
C ASP A 268 -23.18 -13.24 0.89
N GLU A 269 -23.96 -13.11 1.97
CA GLU A 269 -24.49 -11.83 2.44
C GLU A 269 -23.35 -10.87 2.84
N VAL A 270 -23.43 -9.63 2.36
CA VAL A 270 -22.45 -8.59 2.61
C VAL A 270 -22.90 -7.73 3.79
N THR A 271 -22.03 -7.60 4.79
CA THR A 271 -22.27 -6.68 5.93
C THR A 271 -21.75 -5.28 5.70
N ARG A 272 -20.73 -5.15 4.84
CA ARG A 272 -20.13 -3.86 4.50
C ARG A 272 -19.72 -3.80 3.05
N HIS A 273 -20.09 -2.72 2.37
CA HIS A 273 -19.68 -2.40 1.00
C HIS A 273 -19.40 -0.90 0.93
N ASP A 274 -18.14 -0.53 1.13
CA ASP A 274 -17.70 0.86 1.19
C ASP A 274 -16.99 1.27 -0.11
N HIS A 275 -17.23 2.52 -0.52
CA HIS A 275 -16.48 3.18 -1.58
C HIS A 275 -15.81 4.43 -1.02
N ILE A 276 -14.48 4.50 -1.16
CA ILE A 276 -13.66 5.59 -0.63
C ILE A 276 -12.92 6.22 -1.80
N GLU A 277 -13.04 7.53 -1.96
CA GLU A 277 -12.30 8.30 -2.96
C GLU A 277 -11.34 9.28 -2.29
N ILE A 278 -10.08 9.25 -2.71
CA ILE A 278 -9.03 10.12 -2.19
C ILE A 278 -8.46 10.94 -3.35
N PRO A 279 -8.73 12.25 -3.41
CA PRO A 279 -8.25 13.08 -4.51
C PRO A 279 -6.73 13.20 -4.49
N PRO A 280 -6.10 13.55 -5.62
CA PRO A 280 -4.66 13.75 -5.68
C PRO A 280 -4.22 14.86 -4.72
N PHE A 281 -3.11 14.64 -4.03
CA PHE A 281 -2.59 15.57 -3.02
C PHE A 281 -2.33 16.99 -3.57
N ALA A 282 -1.81 17.03 -4.79
CA ALA A 282 -1.65 18.21 -5.61
C ALA A 282 -2.07 17.83 -7.04
N HIS A 283 -2.73 18.75 -7.76
CA HIS A 283 -3.06 18.51 -9.16
C HIS A 283 -1.78 18.30 -9.96
N PRO A 284 -1.69 17.22 -10.77
CA PRO A 284 -0.58 17.08 -11.69
C PRO A 284 -0.63 18.23 -12.70
N SER A 285 0.54 18.74 -13.07
CA SER A 285 0.68 19.48 -14.32
C SER A 285 0.18 18.57 -15.43
N ALA A 286 -0.78 19.04 -16.24
CA ALA A 286 -1.38 18.27 -17.33
C ALA A 286 -0.30 17.45 -18.05
N ARG A 287 -0.32 16.13 -17.88
CA ARG A 287 0.58 15.23 -18.61
C ARG A 287 0.28 15.45 -20.09
N LYS A 288 1.26 15.86 -20.88
CA LYS A 288 1.14 16.03 -22.34
C LYS A 288 1.15 14.67 -23.09
N GLY A 289 0.80 13.59 -22.41
CA GLY A 289 0.74 12.24 -22.96
C GLY A 289 -0.70 11.74 -22.92
N ASP A 290 -1.09 11.04 -23.97
CA ASP A 290 -2.38 10.38 -24.14
C ASP A 290 -2.73 9.55 -22.88
N PRO A 291 -3.93 9.69 -22.27
CA PRO A 291 -4.39 8.79 -21.20
C PRO A 291 -4.61 7.34 -21.70
N SER A 292 -4.30 7.05 -22.96
CA SER A 292 -4.46 5.74 -23.58
C SER A 292 -3.55 4.70 -22.92
N MET A 293 -4.22 3.74 -22.27
CA MET A 293 -3.67 2.46 -21.80
C MET A 293 -2.59 2.58 -20.73
N GLN A 294 -3.02 2.82 -19.48
CA GLN A 294 -2.54 1.90 -18.45
C GLN A 294 -2.96 0.52 -18.94
N GLU A 295 -2.02 -0.28 -19.44
CA GLU A 295 -2.23 -1.72 -19.45
C GLU A 295 -2.57 -2.07 -18.00
N ASP A 296 -3.83 -2.42 -17.75
CA ASP A 296 -4.36 -2.74 -16.43
C ASP A 296 -3.70 -4.05 -15.99
N ILE A 297 -2.44 -3.97 -15.57
CA ILE A 297 -1.77 -5.07 -14.90
C ILE A 297 -2.54 -5.27 -13.61
N ASN A 298 -3.31 -6.35 -13.58
CA ASN A 298 -4.14 -6.68 -12.45
C ASN A 298 -3.29 -7.44 -11.44
N TRP A 299 -2.98 -6.77 -10.33
CA TRP A 299 -2.33 -7.39 -9.19
C TRP A 299 -3.38 -7.91 -8.22
N GLY A 300 -3.23 -9.17 -7.80
CA GLY A 300 -4.00 -9.78 -6.74
C GLY A 300 -3.04 -10.23 -5.64
N CYS A 301 -3.23 -9.72 -4.43
CA CYS A 301 -2.56 -10.21 -3.23
C CYS A 301 -3.56 -11.04 -2.43
N PHE A 302 -3.33 -12.35 -2.37
CA PHE A 302 -4.13 -13.26 -1.57
C PHE A 302 -3.42 -13.50 -0.25
N VAL A 303 -4.07 -13.11 0.83
CA VAL A 303 -3.54 -13.16 2.20
C VAL A 303 -4.23 -14.29 2.94
N PHE A 304 -3.47 -15.31 3.29
CA PHE A 304 -3.92 -16.46 4.04
C PHE A 304 -3.52 -16.32 5.50
N VAL A 305 -4.52 -16.39 6.39
CA VAL A 305 -4.29 -16.43 7.83
C VAL A 305 -4.40 -17.86 8.31
N ASP A 306 -3.27 -18.39 8.77
CA ASP A 306 -3.13 -19.73 9.31
C ASP A 306 -3.17 -19.69 10.83
N ASN A 307 -4.20 -20.30 11.41
CA ASN A 307 -4.39 -20.35 12.87
C ASN A 307 -3.97 -21.69 13.50
N PHE A 308 -3.31 -22.60 12.77
CA PHE A 308 -3.05 -23.97 13.26
C PHE A 308 -1.59 -24.41 13.17
N LYS A 309 -0.83 -24.06 12.12
CA LYS A 309 0.51 -24.65 11.89
C LYS A 309 1.57 -24.19 12.89
N HIS A 310 1.42 -22.98 13.43
CA HIS A 310 2.44 -22.32 14.26
C HIS A 310 2.01 -22.02 15.70
N GLY A 311 0.89 -22.59 16.17
CA GLY A 311 0.38 -22.31 17.52
C GLY A 311 -0.08 -20.86 17.74
N GLY A 312 -0.30 -20.11 16.65
CA GLY A 312 -0.77 -18.73 16.58
C GLY A 312 -1.05 -18.33 15.12
N ALA A 313 -1.63 -17.15 14.91
CA ALA A 313 -1.97 -16.64 13.59
C ALA A 313 -0.70 -16.27 12.80
N ALA A 314 -0.29 -17.12 11.85
CA ALA A 314 0.78 -16.82 10.90
C ALA A 314 0.19 -16.31 9.59
N LEU A 315 0.82 -15.29 9.00
CA LEU A 315 0.40 -14.73 7.73
C LEU A 315 1.27 -15.29 6.60
N ALA A 316 0.60 -15.83 5.59
CA ALA A 316 1.21 -16.23 4.34
C ALA A 316 0.51 -15.46 3.22
N SER A 317 1.23 -14.99 2.22
CA SER A 317 0.62 -14.31 1.08
C SER A 317 1.22 -14.80 -0.23
N ILE A 318 0.39 -14.78 -1.27
CA ILE A 318 0.81 -14.96 -2.66
C ILE A 318 0.38 -13.75 -3.48
N ILE A 319 1.31 -13.27 -4.30
CA ILE A 319 1.06 -12.23 -5.28
C ILE A 319 0.84 -12.89 -6.63
N VAL A 320 -0.32 -12.64 -7.22
CA VAL A 320 -0.70 -13.09 -8.56
C VAL A 320 -0.73 -11.87 -9.46
N ARG A 321 0.12 -11.86 -10.48
CA ARG A 321 0.08 -10.91 -11.59
C ARG A 321 -0.61 -11.57 -12.77
N SER A 322 -1.58 -10.89 -13.38
CA SER A 322 -2.26 -11.44 -14.55
C SER A 322 -2.74 -10.33 -15.50
N GLN A 323 -2.84 -10.68 -16.79
CA GLN A 323 -3.45 -9.82 -17.82
C GLN A 323 -4.97 -9.74 -17.63
N THR A 324 -5.59 -10.84 -17.16
CA THR A 324 -6.97 -10.83 -16.70
C THR A 324 -7.02 -10.55 -15.20
N PRO A 325 -8.08 -9.92 -14.67
CA PRO A 325 -8.27 -9.79 -13.23
C PRO A 325 -8.10 -11.14 -12.51
N PRO A 326 -7.24 -11.24 -11.47
CA PRO A 326 -7.06 -12.48 -10.71
C PRO A 326 -8.34 -12.97 -10.05
N ILE A 327 -9.23 -12.03 -9.72
CA ILE A 327 -10.55 -12.26 -9.15
C ILE A 327 -11.58 -11.48 -9.96
N GLU A 328 -12.81 -12.00 -9.96
CA GLU A 328 -14.00 -11.27 -10.35
C GLU A 328 -14.97 -11.30 -9.17
N TYR A 329 -15.59 -10.16 -8.87
CA TYR A 329 -16.60 -10.10 -7.82
C TYR A 329 -17.74 -9.15 -8.21
N ARG A 330 -18.90 -9.38 -7.61
CA ARG A 330 -20.07 -8.53 -7.76
C ARG A 330 -20.89 -8.55 -6.49
N VAL A 331 -21.35 -7.39 -6.05
CA VAL A 331 -22.38 -7.27 -5.01
C VAL A 331 -23.71 -6.96 -5.69
N THR A 332 -24.73 -7.80 -5.51
CA THR A 332 -26.08 -7.59 -6.04
C THR A 332 -27.09 -7.94 -4.95
N ASP A 333 -27.99 -7.01 -4.64
CA ASP A 333 -28.98 -7.16 -3.58
C ASP A 333 -28.38 -7.60 -2.22
N GLY A 334 -27.18 -7.08 -1.91
CA GLY A 334 -26.45 -7.41 -0.69
C GLY A 334 -25.78 -8.79 -0.68
N GLN A 335 -25.69 -9.48 -1.82
CA GLN A 335 -25.03 -10.78 -1.96
C GLN A 335 -23.75 -10.64 -2.79
N LEU A 336 -22.66 -11.24 -2.32
CA LEU A 336 -21.37 -11.31 -2.98
C LEU A 336 -21.30 -12.54 -3.88
N THR A 337 -21.10 -12.33 -5.17
CA THR A 337 -20.54 -13.34 -6.08
C THR A 337 -19.03 -13.11 -6.16
N PHE A 338 -18.23 -14.16 -5.99
CA PHE A 338 -16.77 -14.09 -6.02
C PHE A 338 -16.20 -15.31 -6.73
N GLU A 339 -15.35 -15.08 -7.73
CA GLU A 339 -14.72 -16.13 -8.53
C GLU A 339 -13.23 -15.82 -8.75
N TYR A 340 -12.42 -16.88 -8.77
CA TYR A 340 -11.02 -16.78 -9.19
C TYR A 340 -10.94 -16.96 -10.70
N SER A 341 -10.06 -16.22 -11.37
CA SER A 341 -9.62 -16.62 -12.71
C SER A 341 -8.94 -18.00 -12.66
N GLU A 342 -9.00 -18.75 -13.76
CA GLU A 342 -8.36 -20.08 -13.84
C GLU A 342 -6.86 -20.03 -13.52
N SER A 343 -6.17 -18.97 -13.97
CA SER A 343 -4.75 -18.75 -13.68
C SER A 343 -4.51 -18.53 -12.18
N ALA A 344 -5.30 -17.67 -11.54
CA ALA A 344 -5.18 -17.42 -10.11
C ALA A 344 -5.51 -18.68 -9.29
N GLY A 345 -6.57 -19.41 -9.65
CA GLY A 345 -6.94 -20.66 -8.99
C GLY A 345 -5.82 -21.70 -9.03
N ARG A 346 -5.13 -21.85 -10.17
CA ARG A 346 -3.96 -22.75 -10.29
C ARG A 346 -2.79 -22.31 -9.40
N GLN A 347 -2.45 -21.03 -9.41
CA GLN A 347 -1.34 -20.49 -8.62
C GLN A 347 -1.60 -20.58 -7.11
N ILE A 348 -2.81 -20.23 -6.67
CA ILE A 348 -3.26 -20.38 -5.28
C ILE A 348 -3.20 -21.86 -4.86
N SER A 349 -3.70 -22.77 -5.69
CA SER A 349 -3.66 -24.21 -5.40
C SER A 349 -2.22 -24.72 -5.26
N ALA A 350 -1.32 -24.30 -6.17
CA ALA A 350 0.09 -24.67 -6.11
C ALA A 350 0.77 -24.14 -4.84
N TYR A 351 0.52 -22.88 -4.49
CA TYR A 351 1.01 -22.26 -3.27
C TYR A 351 0.55 -23.01 -2.03
N ILE A 352 -0.75 -23.30 -1.95
CA ILE A 352 -1.33 -24.03 -0.83
C ILE A 352 -0.67 -25.41 -0.67
N ASN A 353 -0.52 -26.14 -1.78
CA ASN A 353 0.12 -27.45 -1.78
C ASN A 353 1.58 -27.38 -1.35
N ALA A 354 2.33 -26.35 -1.74
CA ALA A 354 3.74 -26.22 -1.38
C ALA A 354 3.96 -25.79 0.08
N HIS A 355 3.03 -25.03 0.66
CA HIS A 355 3.19 -24.43 1.98
C HIS A 355 2.41 -25.15 3.09
N TYR A 356 1.36 -25.91 2.80
CA TYR A 356 0.47 -26.48 3.82
C TYR A 356 0.28 -28.00 3.75
N LEU A 357 0.61 -28.64 2.63
CA LEU A 357 0.54 -30.10 2.44
C LEU A 357 1.93 -30.69 2.28
#